data_AF-A0A815L7K4-F1
#
_entry.id   AF-A0A815L7K4-F1
#
_cell.length_a   1.000
_cell.length_b   1.000
_cell.length_c   1.000
_cell.angle_alpha   90.00
_cell.angle_beta   90.00
_cell.angle_gamma   90.00
#
_symmetry.space_group_name_H-M   'P 1'
#
loop_
_entity.id
_entity.type
_entity.pdbx_description
1 polymer ?
#
loop_
_entity_poly.entity_id
_entity_poly.type
_entity_poly.pdbx_seq_one_letter_code
_entity_poly.pdbx_strand_id
1 'polypeptide(L)'
;MFPIRFIRSYTTGKTPFEPALQLEKEYPIQLRFIPWPFRVEESFGGNLQERNKLNWHKVRYGYMDVRRFANEHSLIIRGPQRIFDSRLSLMGDFQTSANNQGQQDYLNAQNEADQDSVFGVPTFIIRGELFFGNDRISWAKNRLDSVKLHDT
;
A
#
# COMPACT_ATOMS: atom_id res chain seq x y z
N MET A 1 8.93 -16.72 23.03
CA MET A 1 8.18 -15.83 22.10
C MET A 1 8.57 -16.25 20.69
N PHE A 2 7.63 -16.39 19.74
CA PHE A 2 7.92 -16.94 18.41
C PHE A 2 8.47 -15.86 17.47
N PRO A 3 9.39 -16.19 16.53
CA PRO A 3 9.90 -15.23 15.56
C PRO A 3 8.75 -14.63 14.73
N ILE A 4 8.86 -13.35 14.34
CA ILE A 4 7.90 -12.73 13.41
C ILE A 4 7.93 -13.54 12.11
N ARG A 5 6.89 -14.34 11.87
CA ARG A 5 6.74 -15.08 10.62
C ARG A 5 6.01 -14.29 9.55
N PHE A 6 5.16 -13.33 9.92
CA PHE A 6 4.33 -12.61 8.97
C PHE A 6 4.30 -11.11 9.25
N ILE A 7 4.47 -10.31 8.21
CA ILE A 7 4.22 -8.86 8.20
C ILE A 7 3.08 -8.59 7.22
N ARG A 8 2.14 -7.73 7.61
CA ARG A 8 1.05 -7.31 6.72
C ARG A 8 1.49 -6.13 5.88
N SER A 9 1.24 -6.22 4.58
CA SER A 9 1.59 -5.19 3.59
C SER A 9 0.36 -4.81 2.78
N TYR A 10 -0.16 -3.61 3.00
CA TYR A 10 -1.31 -3.08 2.26
C TYR A 10 -0.87 -2.41 0.96
N THR A 11 -1.49 -2.76 -0.18
CA THR A 11 -1.13 -2.26 -1.51
C THR A 11 -2.31 -2.21 -2.49
N THR A 12 -2.22 -1.37 -3.52
CA THR A 12 -3.25 -1.17 -4.56
C THR A 12 -2.90 -1.76 -5.93
N GLY A 13 -1.68 -2.29 -6.10
CA GLY A 13 -1.17 -2.79 -7.39
C GLY A 13 0.31 -3.17 -7.33
N LYS A 14 0.88 -3.68 -8.43
CA LYS A 14 2.21 -4.34 -8.48
C LYS A 14 3.45 -3.41 -8.35
N THR A 15 3.31 -2.09 -8.46
CA THR A 15 4.45 -1.17 -8.59
C THR A 15 5.17 -0.74 -7.31
N PRO A 16 4.57 -0.67 -6.10
CA PRO A 16 5.31 -0.40 -4.86
C PRO A 16 5.91 -1.68 -4.22
N PHE A 17 6.02 -2.79 -4.96
CA PHE A 17 6.44 -4.07 -4.39
C PHE A 17 7.94 -4.18 -4.10
N GLU A 18 8.83 -3.51 -4.85
CA GLU A 18 10.27 -3.77 -4.74
C GLU A 18 10.82 -3.60 -3.32
N PRO A 19 10.55 -2.47 -2.61
CA PRO A 19 11.08 -2.30 -1.26
C PRO A 19 10.48 -3.31 -0.27
N ALA A 20 9.19 -3.65 -0.43
CA ALA A 20 8.53 -4.66 0.38
C ALA A 20 9.19 -6.03 0.17
N LEU A 21 9.26 -6.51 -1.07
CA LEU A 21 9.87 -7.80 -1.43
C LEU A 21 11.33 -7.89 -0.99
N GLN A 22 12.04 -6.77 -0.94
CA GLN A 22 13.40 -6.73 -0.43
C GLN A 22 13.48 -7.01 1.08
N LEU A 23 12.48 -6.61 1.88
CA LEU A 23 12.40 -6.98 3.31
C LEU A 23 12.32 -8.51 3.50
N GLU A 24 11.55 -9.20 2.66
CA GLU A 24 11.42 -10.66 2.71
C GLU A 24 12.73 -11.39 2.36
N LYS A 25 13.60 -10.76 1.55
CA LYS A 25 14.94 -11.29 1.23
C LYS A 25 15.96 -11.07 2.35
N GLU A 26 15.86 -9.94 3.05
CA GLU A 26 16.84 -9.52 4.08
C GLU A 26 16.50 -10.05 5.48
N TYR A 27 15.23 -10.35 5.73
CA TYR A 27 14.73 -10.76 7.04
C TYR A 27 13.98 -12.10 6.93
N PRO A 28 14.04 -12.98 7.95
CA PRO A 28 13.32 -14.26 7.96
C PRO A 28 11.83 -14.05 8.27
N ILE A 29 11.16 -13.27 7.43
CA ILE A 29 9.75 -12.92 7.52
C ILE A 29 9.05 -13.41 6.24
N GLN A 30 7.72 -13.47 6.28
CA GLN A 30 6.89 -13.65 5.10
C GLN A 30 5.96 -12.44 4.95
N LEU A 31 5.82 -11.93 3.74
CA LEU A 31 4.86 -10.84 3.47
C LEU A 31 3.48 -11.40 3.17
N ARG A 32 2.48 -10.93 3.92
CA ARG A 32 1.07 -11.09 3.54
C ARG A 32 0.60 -9.82 2.85
N PHE A 33 0.41 -9.90 1.55
CA PHE A 33 -0.17 -8.82 0.76
C PHE A 33 -1.68 -8.74 1.00
N ILE A 34 -2.14 -7.53 1.37
CA ILE A 34 -3.55 -7.25 1.58
C ILE A 34 -3.96 -6.16 0.60
N PRO A 35 -4.94 -6.41 -0.30
CA PRO A 35 -5.39 -5.40 -1.23
C PRO A 35 -6.10 -4.27 -0.48
N TRP A 36 -5.76 -3.02 -0.80
CA TRP A 36 -6.47 -1.84 -0.32
C TRP A 36 -6.83 -0.95 -1.53
N PRO A 37 -8.07 -0.49 -1.68
CA PRO A 37 -8.50 0.35 -2.80
C PRO A 37 -8.07 1.80 -2.58
N PHE A 38 -7.28 2.34 -3.50
CA PHE A 38 -6.90 3.76 -3.42
C PHE A 38 -8.08 4.64 -3.83
N ARG A 39 -8.56 5.45 -2.88
CA ARG A 39 -9.68 6.36 -3.10
C ARG A 39 -9.16 7.78 -3.30
N VAL A 40 -9.06 8.15 -4.59
CA VAL A 40 -8.51 9.44 -5.01
C VAL A 40 -9.30 10.62 -4.42
N GLU A 41 -10.63 10.51 -4.38
CA GLU A 41 -11.50 11.57 -3.87
C GLU A 41 -11.24 11.84 -2.39
N GLU A 42 -11.20 10.79 -1.57
CA GLU A 42 -10.90 10.90 -0.13
C GLU A 42 -9.49 11.46 0.11
N SER A 43 -8.51 11.04 -0.69
CA SER A 43 -7.11 11.45 -0.53
C SER A 43 -6.84 12.90 -0.97
N PHE A 44 -7.61 13.41 -1.95
CA PHE A 44 -7.34 14.69 -2.59
C PHE A 44 -8.49 15.70 -2.49
N GLY A 45 -9.46 15.51 -1.58
CA GLY A 45 -10.46 16.53 -1.24
C GLY A 45 -11.68 16.52 -2.15
N GLY A 46 -12.30 15.36 -2.30
CA GLY A 46 -13.55 15.17 -3.02
C GLY A 46 -13.39 15.11 -4.54
N ASN A 47 -14.50 15.37 -5.21
CA ASN A 47 -14.56 15.39 -6.67
C ASN A 47 -13.77 16.58 -7.24
N LEU A 48 -13.63 16.62 -8.57
CA LEU A 48 -12.85 17.69 -9.24
C LEU A 48 -13.37 19.11 -8.94
N GLN A 49 -14.66 19.28 -8.68
CA GLN A 49 -15.31 20.58 -8.45
C GLN A 49 -15.16 21.06 -7.01
N GLU A 50 -15.01 20.12 -6.06
CA GLU A 50 -14.87 20.41 -4.62
C GLU A 50 -13.44 20.77 -4.21
N ARG A 51 -12.45 20.47 -5.05
CA ARG A 51 -11.03 20.66 -4.73
C ARG A 51 -10.66 22.13 -4.60
N ASN A 52 -10.18 22.49 -3.42
CA ASN A 52 -9.61 23.81 -3.19
C ASN A 52 -8.16 23.91 -3.71
N LYS A 53 -7.57 25.11 -3.60
CA LYS A 53 -6.18 25.38 -4.04
C LYS A 53 -5.15 24.43 -3.41
N LEU A 54 -5.29 24.12 -2.12
CA LEU A 54 -4.38 23.23 -1.40
C LEU A 54 -4.49 21.78 -1.90
N ASN A 55 -5.70 21.31 -2.18
CA ASN A 55 -5.93 20.00 -2.79
C ASN A 55 -5.19 19.88 -4.13
N TRP A 56 -5.26 20.90 -4.98
CA TRP A 56 -4.54 20.94 -6.24
C TRP A 56 -3.02 20.95 -6.08
N HIS A 57 -2.49 21.60 -5.04
CA HIS A 57 -1.06 21.52 -4.72
C HIS A 57 -0.65 20.09 -4.37
N LYS A 58 -1.45 19.37 -3.56
CA LYS A 58 -1.19 17.95 -3.22
C LYS A 58 -1.18 17.06 -4.46
N VAL A 59 -2.15 17.24 -5.37
CA VAL A 59 -2.21 16.49 -6.63
C VAL A 59 -0.96 16.75 -7.48
N ARG A 60 -0.60 18.02 -7.69
CA ARG A 60 0.60 18.38 -8.49
C ARG A 60 1.88 17.84 -7.88
N TYR A 61 2.01 17.94 -6.55
CA TYR A 61 3.14 17.36 -5.82
C TYR A 61 3.21 15.84 -6.02
N GLY A 62 2.10 15.12 -5.86
CA GLY A 62 2.06 13.67 -6.06
C GLY A 62 2.54 13.24 -7.45
N TYR A 63 2.13 13.96 -8.51
CA TYR A 63 2.65 13.70 -9.86
C TYR A 63 4.14 13.99 -10.01
N MET A 64 4.59 15.12 -9.47
CA MET A 64 6.01 15.49 -9.51
C MET A 64 6.87 14.43 -8.82
N ASP A 65 6.41 13.93 -7.67
CA ASP A 65 7.15 12.97 -6.85
C ASP A 65 7.23 11.59 -7.51
N VAL A 66 6.10 11.08 -8.02
CA VAL A 66 6.07 9.82 -8.79
C VAL A 66 6.97 9.89 -10.03
N ARG A 67 7.02 11.04 -10.71
CA ARG A 67 7.93 11.23 -11.86
C ARG A 67 9.39 11.29 -11.44
N ARG A 68 9.71 11.86 -10.28
CA ARG A 68 11.08 11.86 -9.74
C ARG A 68 11.55 10.41 -9.56
N PHE A 69 10.76 9.60 -8.87
CA PHE A 69 11.03 8.17 -8.70
C PHE A 69 11.16 7.46 -10.06
N ALA A 70 10.20 7.64 -10.98
CA ALA A 70 10.25 6.98 -12.28
C ALA A 70 11.50 7.33 -13.10
N ASN A 71 11.94 8.60 -13.08
CA ASN A 71 13.13 9.04 -13.79
C ASN A 71 14.41 8.39 -13.26
N GLU A 72 14.52 8.22 -11.94
CA GLU A 72 15.65 7.50 -11.30
C GLU A 72 15.72 6.04 -11.77
N HIS A 73 14.58 5.44 -12.10
CA HIS A 73 14.45 4.05 -12.56
C HIS A 73 14.32 3.92 -14.10
N SER A 74 14.57 4.98 -14.87
CA SER A 74 14.41 4.99 -16.34
C SER A 74 13.01 4.61 -16.84
N LEU A 75 11.97 4.88 -16.04
CA LEU A 75 10.56 4.64 -16.37
C LEU A 75 9.88 5.93 -16.83
N ILE A 76 8.91 5.81 -17.74
CA ILE A 76 8.10 6.94 -18.21
C ILE A 76 6.70 6.87 -17.60
N ILE A 77 6.38 7.83 -16.71
CA ILE A 77 5.03 7.99 -16.17
C ILE A 77 4.25 9.03 -16.99
N ARG A 78 3.21 8.57 -17.68
CA ARG A 78 2.25 9.42 -18.39
C ARG A 78 1.19 9.93 -17.44
N GLY A 79 0.67 11.13 -17.70
CA GLY A 79 -0.50 11.62 -16.97
C GLY A 79 -1.72 10.74 -17.28
N PRO A 80 -2.55 10.38 -16.28
CA PRO A 80 -3.74 9.58 -16.53
C PRO A 80 -4.76 10.41 -17.30
N GLN A 81 -5.42 9.75 -18.24
CA GLN A 81 -6.53 10.33 -18.99
C GLN A 81 -7.86 10.24 -18.23
N ARG A 82 -7.97 9.27 -17.31
CA ARG A 82 -9.14 9.06 -16.45
C ARG A 82 -8.75 8.35 -15.16
N ILE A 83 -9.57 8.50 -14.12
CA ILE A 83 -9.48 7.71 -12.89
C ILE A 83 -10.31 6.44 -13.10
N PHE A 84 -9.73 5.29 -12.79
CA PHE A 84 -10.40 3.99 -12.88
C PHE A 84 -10.75 3.48 -11.48
N ASP A 85 -11.92 2.85 -11.35
CA ASP A 85 -12.25 2.09 -10.15
C ASP A 85 -11.45 0.77 -10.16
N SER A 86 -10.54 0.60 -9.19
CA SER A 86 -9.69 -0.58 -9.07
C SER A 86 -10.35 -1.73 -8.31
N ARG A 87 -11.56 -1.58 -7.77
CA ARG A 87 -12.22 -2.61 -6.92
C ARG A 87 -12.28 -3.97 -7.59
N LEU A 88 -12.72 -4.02 -8.85
CA LEU A 88 -12.80 -5.29 -9.59
C LEU A 88 -11.43 -5.95 -9.75
N SER A 89 -10.36 -5.17 -9.94
CA SER A 89 -9.00 -5.72 -10.01
C SER A 89 -8.52 -6.24 -8.66
N LEU A 90 -9.05 -5.74 -7.54
CA LEU A 90 -8.67 -6.12 -6.19
C LEU A 90 -9.46 -7.34 -5.68
N MET A 91 -10.66 -7.58 -6.22
CA MET A 91 -11.49 -8.75 -5.94
C MET A 91 -10.95 -10.06 -6.56
N GLY A 92 -9.87 -9.98 -7.33
CA GLY A 92 -9.23 -11.12 -7.97
C GLY A 92 -9.79 -11.43 -9.37
N ASP A 93 -9.49 -12.64 -9.86
CA ASP A 93 -9.90 -13.06 -11.21
C ASP A 93 -11.43 -13.22 -11.35
N PHE A 94 -11.89 -13.23 -12.60
CA PHE A 94 -13.31 -13.31 -12.96
C PHE A 94 -14.03 -14.49 -12.27
N GLN A 95 -13.36 -15.64 -12.14
CA GLN A 95 -13.90 -16.84 -11.49
C GLN A 95 -14.18 -16.64 -10.00
N THR A 96 -13.30 -15.95 -9.28
CA THR A 96 -13.43 -15.63 -7.85
C THR A 96 -14.54 -14.61 -7.63
N SER A 97 -14.69 -13.67 -8.55
CA SER A 97 -15.77 -12.68 -8.56
C SER A 97 -17.15 -13.32 -8.84
N ALA A 98 -17.23 -14.31 -9.73
CA ALA A 98 -18.47 -15.01 -10.08
C ALA A 98 -19.07 -15.82 -8.92
N ASN A 99 -18.23 -16.29 -7.99
CA ASN A 99 -18.65 -17.08 -6.83
C ASN A 99 -18.83 -16.25 -5.54
N ASN A 100 -18.83 -14.90 -5.62
CA ASN A 100 -18.85 -13.96 -4.50
C ASN A 100 -17.67 -14.05 -3.51
N GLN A 101 -16.78 -15.06 -3.62
CA GLN A 101 -15.61 -15.21 -2.76
C GLN A 101 -14.70 -13.97 -2.83
N GLY A 102 -14.49 -13.43 -4.03
CA GLY A 102 -13.64 -12.25 -4.22
C GLY A 102 -14.20 -10.99 -3.55
N GLN A 103 -15.53 -10.89 -3.46
CA GLN A 103 -16.20 -9.82 -2.73
C GLN A 103 -16.00 -9.98 -1.23
N GLN A 104 -16.15 -11.20 -0.70
CA GLN A 104 -15.97 -11.47 0.71
C GLN A 104 -14.51 -11.23 1.14
N ASP A 105 -13.55 -11.68 0.33
CA ASP A 105 -12.12 -11.48 0.58
C ASP A 105 -11.75 -9.99 0.57
N TYR A 106 -12.31 -9.22 -0.38
CA TYR A 106 -12.16 -7.77 -0.42
C TYR A 106 -12.75 -7.11 0.83
N LEU A 107 -13.96 -7.48 1.26
CA LEU A 107 -14.57 -6.92 2.48
C LEU A 107 -13.77 -7.26 3.73
N ASN A 108 -13.25 -8.48 3.83
CA ASN A 108 -12.37 -8.89 4.93
C ASN A 108 -11.07 -8.07 4.94
N ALA A 109 -10.46 -7.84 3.78
CA ALA A 109 -9.28 -7.00 3.64
C ALA A 109 -9.54 -5.56 4.09
N GLN A 110 -10.71 -5.00 3.74
CA GLN A 110 -11.12 -3.67 4.20
C GLN A 110 -11.29 -3.60 5.72
N ASN A 111 -12.02 -4.55 6.31
CA ASN A 111 -12.21 -4.62 7.76
C ASN A 111 -10.86 -4.74 8.50
N GLU A 112 -9.93 -5.50 7.94
CA GLU A 112 -8.60 -5.63 8.52
C GLU A 112 -7.79 -4.33 8.43
N ALA A 113 -7.89 -3.62 7.31
CA ALA A 113 -7.27 -2.31 7.13
C ALA A 113 -7.81 -1.29 8.13
N ASP A 114 -9.12 -1.29 8.39
CA ASP A 114 -9.77 -0.41 9.35
C ASP A 114 -9.31 -0.72 10.79
N GLN A 115 -9.20 -2.00 11.16
CA GLN A 115 -8.67 -2.42 12.47
C GLN A 115 -7.23 -1.96 12.69
N ASP A 116 -6.42 -1.97 11.63
CA ASP A 116 -5.03 -1.52 11.65
C ASP A 116 -4.89 0.00 11.47
N SER A 117 -5.98 0.74 11.32
CA SER A 117 -5.98 2.19 11.04
C SER A 117 -5.22 2.58 9.76
N VAL A 118 -5.28 1.73 8.73
CA VAL A 118 -4.67 1.97 7.43
C VAL A 118 -5.45 3.06 6.68
N PHE A 119 -4.76 4.12 6.30
CA PHE A 119 -5.33 5.26 5.58
C PHE A 119 -4.74 5.44 4.17
N GLY A 120 -3.77 4.60 3.79
CA GLY A 120 -3.08 4.70 2.52
C GLY A 120 -2.11 3.55 2.30
N VAL A 121 -1.48 3.53 1.13
CA VAL A 121 -0.50 2.51 0.74
C VAL A 121 0.78 3.14 0.16
N PRO A 122 1.93 2.43 0.16
CA PRO A 122 2.14 1.16 0.86
C PRO A 122 2.15 1.36 2.38
N THR A 123 1.57 0.41 3.12
CA THR A 123 1.59 0.40 4.59
C THR A 123 2.04 -0.96 5.10
N PHE A 124 2.94 -0.97 6.07
CA PHE A 124 3.45 -2.17 6.73
C PHE A 124 3.03 -2.19 8.20
N ILE A 125 2.59 -3.36 8.68
CA ILE A 125 2.25 -3.56 10.09
C ILE A 125 3.18 -4.60 10.72
N ILE A 126 4.01 -4.16 11.67
CA ILE A 126 5.04 -4.98 12.33
C ILE A 126 4.75 -5.00 13.83
N ARG A 127 4.34 -6.15 14.37
CA ARG A 127 3.91 -6.30 15.79
C ARG A 127 2.88 -5.24 16.23
N GLY A 128 1.97 -4.85 15.34
CA GLY A 128 0.93 -3.86 15.61
C GLY A 128 1.35 -2.41 15.39
N GLU A 129 2.60 -2.14 15.04
CA GLU A 129 3.07 -0.80 14.67
C GLU A 129 2.93 -0.55 13.18
N LEU A 130 2.43 0.65 12.81
CA LEU A 130 2.15 1.06 11.45
C LEU A 130 3.28 1.90 10.85
N PHE A 131 3.72 1.52 9.63
CA PHE A 131 4.69 2.26 8.83
C PHE A 131 4.10 2.57 7.44
N PHE A 132 3.76 3.83 7.19
CA PHE A 132 3.17 4.28 5.93
C PHE A 132 4.21 4.94 5.02
N GLY A 133 4.25 4.52 3.75
CA GLY A 133 5.10 5.07 2.70
C GLY A 133 6.39 4.28 2.46
N ASN A 134 6.88 4.32 1.22
CA ASN A 134 8.16 3.68 0.85
C ASN A 134 9.37 4.36 1.52
N ASP A 135 9.25 5.65 1.86
CA ASP A 135 10.25 6.42 2.60
C ASP A 135 10.47 5.89 4.03
N ARG A 136 9.52 5.11 4.57
CA ARG A 136 9.58 4.54 5.94
C ARG A 136 10.14 3.12 6.01
N ILE A 137 10.60 2.56 4.90
CA ILE A 137 11.21 1.22 4.86
C ILE A 137 12.41 1.10 5.81
N SER A 138 13.25 2.14 5.91
CA SER A 138 14.40 2.12 6.84
C SER A 138 13.95 2.00 8.30
N TRP A 139 12.83 2.63 8.67
CA TRP A 139 12.27 2.55 10.02
C TRP A 139 11.66 1.17 10.28
N ALA A 140 10.99 0.59 9.28
CA ALA A 140 10.49 -0.77 9.33
C ALA A 140 11.64 -1.79 9.54
N LYS A 141 12.76 -1.62 8.83
CA LYS A 141 13.99 -2.42 9.00
C LYS A 141 14.53 -2.33 10.42
N ASN A 142 14.71 -1.10 10.94
CA ASN A 142 15.16 -0.87 12.31
C ASN A 142 14.23 -1.55 13.34
N ARG A 143 12.91 -1.53 13.10
CA ARG A 143 11.96 -2.21 13.97
C ARG A 143 12.17 -3.73 13.94
N LEU A 144 12.35 -4.32 12.77
CA LEU A 144 12.63 -5.75 12.63
C LEU A 144 13.94 -6.16 13.33
N ASP A 145 14.98 -5.34 13.22
CA ASP A 145 16.24 -5.58 13.93
C ASP A 145 16.08 -5.48 15.45
N SER A 146 15.34 -4.48 15.94
CA SER A 146 15.04 -4.36 17.38
C SER A 146 14.32 -5.59 17.93
N VAL A 147 13.43 -6.18 17.14
CA VAL A 147 12.67 -7.36 17.54
C VAL A 147 13.57 -8.60 17.59
N LYS A 148 14.44 -8.79 16.58
CA LYS A 148 15.41 -9.91 16.58
C LYS A 148 16.27 -9.92 17.84
N LEU A 149 16.73 -8.74 18.27
CA LEU A 149 17.57 -8.56 19.46
C LEU A 149 16.89 -8.91 20.79
N HIS A 150 15.55 -8.88 20.85
CA HIS A 150 14.80 -9.21 22.08
C HIS A 150 14.30 -10.66 22.12
N ASP A 151 14.40 -11.38 21.00
CA ASP A 151 14.01 -12.79 20.87
C ASP A 151 15.22 -13.75 20.88
N THR A 152 16.45 -13.24 21.01
CA THR A 152 17.71 -14.02 21.17
C THR A 152 18.14 -14.09 22.62
#